data_AF-A0AAN5D124-F1
#
_entry.id   AF-A0AAN5D124-F1
#
_cell.length_a   1.000
_cell.length_b   1.000
_cell.length_c   1.000
_cell.angle_alpha   90.00
_cell.angle_beta   90.00
_cell.angle_gamma   90.00
#
_symmetry.space_group_name_H-M   'P 1'
#
loop_
_entity.id
_entity.type
_entity.pdbx_description
1 polymer ?
#
loop_
_entity_poly.entity_id
_entity_poly.type
_entity_poly.pdbx_seq_one_letter_code
_entity_poly.pdbx_strand_id
1 'polypeptide(L)'
;MTKVVSWEEADNVSRDGSEETQNGEDIDERRLNRRAYDYLCRLLEVRNWLRECLKEAEDSDLIPPVTELETILANGVLLARLGHSFAPETVPWGKIHDKDQTRYRERHLEYKHTDNIMLWRRAMESVRLPEIFIPETVDVYEGRNMKTILCLYALAFHLYRMRKAPPIRNQAGMAVFSSDEMARMREHLKDSKVPEFGDVGGILSDKRLSSDEASLMQALRAIATAISNKDAPALLSALQCPDAGIHYVESNLGEEYLSELSKREDELTKANVQSSVILANNTWAELHLDSLLSSSGKEVDRSSLYTVFDALQIEQTREKAFPLYIQLLHGKRTKKGEKLSREEIQSIVEEANALVEVKIAAEHGSSLDSLAALSQPVLALNALEENAKLYHGKLQTSYQNADADFFLLKEDLAVVVAEFSKLSEEERLVLELRGAIEKEDREVINAILAQLADGKDFREDHVDYYVEELKQKPESLTVDDLSSVIRAVNEECAKELQVANKLIDVNKAVRSGSKPAVEEKIREAAHLILPGTFNDDIVGNYVDAICEAGKRKRKEEEE
;
A
#
# COMPACT_ATOMS: atom_id res chain seq x y z
N MET A 1 24.89 -46.80 9.36
CA MET A 1 24.03 -47.20 10.50
C MET A 1 23.32 -45.93 10.95
N THR A 2 22.11 -45.71 10.42
CA THR A 2 20.81 -45.80 11.16
C THR A 2 20.63 -44.61 12.11
N LYS A 3 19.53 -43.85 12.12
CA LYS A 3 18.16 -44.08 11.64
C LYS A 3 17.42 -42.73 11.67
N VAL A 4 16.72 -42.37 10.60
CA VAL A 4 15.65 -41.36 10.60
C VAL A 4 14.36 -42.10 10.90
N VAL A 5 13.53 -41.57 11.81
CA VAL A 5 12.20 -42.11 12.17
C VAL A 5 11.14 -41.08 11.80
N SER A 6 10.03 -41.62 11.31
CA SER A 6 8.83 -41.04 10.72
C SER A 6 7.96 -40.26 11.71
N TRP A 7 7.05 -39.47 11.13
CA TRP A 7 5.80 -39.05 11.77
C TRP A 7 4.64 -39.50 10.89
N GLU A 8 3.81 -40.39 11.43
CA GLU A 8 2.48 -40.75 10.93
C GLU A 8 1.44 -40.29 11.96
N GLU A 9 0.38 -39.65 11.45
CA GLU A 9 -1.04 -39.74 11.84
C GLU A 9 -1.55 -39.22 13.20
N ALA A 10 -2.34 -38.14 13.11
CA ALA A 10 -3.60 -37.80 13.80
C ALA A 10 -3.97 -36.37 13.33
N ASP A 11 -5.13 -35.98 12.81
CA ASP A 11 -6.52 -36.38 13.06
C ASP A 11 -7.41 -36.06 11.86
N ASN A 12 -8.44 -36.89 11.66
CA ASN A 12 -9.56 -36.67 10.74
C ASN A 12 -10.76 -36.16 11.54
N VAL A 13 -11.18 -34.90 11.36
CA VAL A 13 -12.57 -34.46 11.65
C VAL A 13 -13.00 -33.42 10.62
N SER A 14 -13.79 -33.89 9.65
CA SER A 14 -14.98 -33.26 9.06
C SER A 14 -15.07 -31.72 9.05
N ARG A 15 -14.83 -31.11 7.88
CA ARG A 15 -15.42 -29.81 7.50
C ARG A 15 -16.52 -30.05 6.47
N ASP A 16 -17.73 -30.22 6.96
CA ASP A 16 -18.95 -29.90 6.22
C ASP A 16 -19.21 -28.41 6.42
N GLY A 17 -19.48 -27.70 5.33
CA GLY A 17 -19.59 -26.25 5.31
C GLY A 17 -19.91 -25.76 3.91
N SER A 18 -21.20 -25.80 3.57
CA SER A 18 -21.82 -25.19 2.40
C SER A 18 -21.37 -23.74 2.18
N GLU A 19 -20.61 -23.49 1.12
CA GLU A 19 -20.14 -22.17 0.69
C GLU A 19 -21.11 -21.52 -0.30
N GLU A 20 -22.26 -21.06 0.20
CA GLU A 20 -23.07 -20.04 -0.48
C GLU A 20 -22.93 -18.65 0.19
N THR A 21 -21.88 -18.43 1.01
CA THR A 21 -21.71 -17.18 1.79
C THR A 21 -20.37 -16.44 1.63
N GLN A 22 -19.47 -16.89 0.75
CA GLN A 22 -18.09 -16.36 0.69
C GLN A 22 -17.93 -14.92 0.16
N ASN A 23 -18.97 -14.29 -0.39
CA ASN A 23 -18.83 -12.92 -0.93
C ASN A 23 -18.92 -11.81 0.13
N GLY A 24 -19.38 -12.11 1.35
CA GLY A 24 -19.56 -11.11 2.43
C GLY A 24 -18.41 -11.06 3.44
N GLU A 25 -17.92 -12.23 3.87
CA GLU A 25 -16.89 -12.35 4.91
C GLU A 25 -15.50 -11.92 4.40
N ASP A 26 -15.16 -12.19 3.14
CA ASP A 26 -13.89 -11.78 2.51
C ASP A 26 -13.80 -10.25 2.30
N ILE A 27 -14.93 -9.57 2.04
CA ILE A 27 -14.94 -8.11 1.87
C ILE A 27 -14.65 -7.40 3.20
N ASP A 28 -15.27 -7.84 4.29
CA ASP A 28 -15.07 -7.21 5.60
C ASP A 28 -13.69 -7.55 6.19
N GLU A 29 -13.16 -8.75 5.96
CA GLU A 29 -11.77 -9.08 6.30
C GLU A 29 -10.75 -8.25 5.49
N ARG A 30 -10.96 -8.10 4.18
CA ARG A 30 -10.10 -7.22 3.34
C ARG A 30 -10.18 -5.76 3.80
N ARG A 31 -11.36 -5.26 4.16
CA ARG A 31 -11.54 -3.91 4.73
C ARG A 31 -10.81 -3.76 6.06
N LEU A 32 -10.91 -4.74 6.96
CA LEU A 32 -10.20 -4.72 8.24
C LEU A 32 -8.68 -4.80 8.06
N ASN A 33 -8.20 -5.65 7.13
CA ASN A 33 -6.78 -5.75 6.78
C ASN A 33 -6.24 -4.40 6.28
N ARG A 34 -6.96 -3.75 5.35
CA ARG A 34 -6.57 -2.42 4.84
C ARG A 34 -6.55 -1.39 5.95
N ARG A 35 -7.59 -1.35 6.79
CA ARG A 35 -7.68 -0.42 7.93
C ARG A 35 -6.55 -0.63 8.93
N ALA A 36 -6.17 -1.87 9.20
CA ALA A 36 -5.04 -2.21 10.07
C ALA A 36 -3.71 -1.74 9.47
N TYR A 37 -3.50 -1.98 8.17
CA TYR A 37 -2.32 -1.49 7.45
C TYR A 37 -2.23 0.05 7.49
N ASP A 38 -3.31 0.73 7.12
CA ASP A 38 -3.37 2.20 7.08
C ASP A 38 -3.05 2.80 8.45
N TYR A 39 -3.59 2.23 9.52
CA TYR A 39 -3.32 2.70 10.89
C TYR A 39 -1.87 2.40 11.33
N LEU A 40 -1.31 1.24 10.98
CA LEU A 40 0.11 0.95 11.23
C LEU A 40 1.03 1.93 10.51
N CYS A 41 0.69 2.34 9.27
CA CYS A 41 1.40 3.41 8.58
C CYS A 41 1.33 4.73 9.36
N ARG A 42 0.15 5.13 9.86
CA ARG A 42 0.03 6.34 10.71
C ARG A 42 0.87 6.26 11.98
N LEU A 43 0.92 5.10 12.64
CA LEU A 43 1.77 4.89 13.82
C LEU A 43 3.26 5.00 13.46
N LEU A 44 3.69 4.43 12.34
CA LEU A 44 5.07 4.51 11.86
C LEU A 44 5.47 5.94 11.53
N GLU A 45 4.58 6.70 10.88
CA GLU A 45 4.78 8.12 10.56
C GLU A 45 5.00 8.94 11.82
N VAL A 46 4.11 8.82 12.81
CA VAL A 46 4.22 9.53 14.09
C VAL A 46 5.47 9.09 14.86
N ARG A 47 5.78 7.79 14.89
CA ARG A 47 7.00 7.26 15.53
C ARG A 47 8.26 7.89 14.94
N ASN A 48 8.38 7.89 13.62
CA ASN A 48 9.54 8.43 12.92
C ASN A 48 9.66 9.95 13.12
N TRP A 49 8.54 10.66 13.07
CA TRP A 49 8.51 12.10 13.33
C TRP A 49 8.90 12.45 14.77
N LEU A 50 8.41 11.71 15.77
CA LEU A 50 8.83 11.87 17.16
C LEU A 50 10.33 11.67 17.32
N ARG A 51 10.89 10.64 16.68
CA ARG A 51 12.34 10.37 16.69
C ARG A 51 13.14 11.53 16.13
N GLU A 52 12.74 12.07 14.99
CA GLU A 52 13.41 13.20 14.35
C GLU A 52 13.33 14.47 15.22
N CYS A 53 12.16 14.76 15.78
CA CYS A 53 11.95 15.91 16.68
C CYS A 53 12.78 15.82 17.96
N LEU A 54 12.92 14.62 18.52
CA LEU A 54 13.67 14.37 19.76
C LEU A 54 15.17 14.15 19.53
N LYS A 55 15.60 13.99 18.27
CA LYS A 55 16.99 13.68 17.88
C LYS A 55 17.51 12.41 18.58
N GLU A 56 16.63 11.42 18.72
CA GLU A 56 16.95 10.12 19.30
C GLU A 56 17.59 9.20 18.26
N ALA A 57 18.53 8.37 18.70
CA ALA A 57 19.13 7.35 17.85
C ALA A 57 18.12 6.25 17.49
N GLU A 58 18.38 5.51 16.41
CA GLU A 58 17.47 4.46 15.93
C GLU A 58 17.35 3.28 16.89
N ASP A 59 18.40 3.02 17.68
CA ASP A 59 18.49 2.01 18.72
C ASP A 59 18.08 2.52 20.11
N SER A 60 17.50 3.72 20.20
CA SER A 60 17.03 4.28 21.47
C SER A 60 15.81 3.52 21.99
N ASP A 61 15.93 2.91 23.17
CA ASP A 61 14.84 2.26 23.91
C ASP A 61 13.69 3.20 24.27
N LEU A 62 13.87 4.52 24.10
CA LEU A 62 12.86 5.52 24.39
C LEU A 62 11.69 5.47 23.40
N ILE A 63 11.96 5.16 22.13
CA ILE A 63 10.97 5.19 21.05
C ILE A 63 10.66 3.74 20.67
N PRO A 64 9.52 3.19 21.13
CA PRO A 64 9.25 1.78 20.98
C PRO A 64 8.89 1.42 19.53
N PRO A 65 8.76 0.12 19.21
CA PRO A 65 8.14 -0.35 17.97
C PRO A 65 6.72 0.22 17.78
N VAL A 66 6.24 0.25 16.54
CA VAL A 66 4.93 0.84 16.21
C VAL A 66 3.75 0.21 16.97
N THR A 67 3.83 -1.09 17.27
CA THR A 67 2.77 -1.81 18.00
C THR A 67 2.69 -1.48 19.49
N GLU A 68 3.72 -0.83 20.05
CA GLU A 68 3.78 -0.44 21.47
C GLU A 68 3.68 1.08 21.65
N LEU A 69 3.65 1.85 20.55
CA LEU A 69 3.65 3.32 20.59
C LEU A 69 2.47 3.87 21.37
N GLU A 70 1.26 3.36 21.18
CA GLU A 70 0.08 3.85 21.91
C GLU A 70 0.19 3.61 23.42
N THR A 71 0.74 2.47 23.83
CA THR A 71 0.93 2.12 25.23
C THR A 71 1.93 3.06 25.91
N ILE A 72 3.06 3.36 25.25
CA ILE A 72 4.11 4.17 25.88
C ILE A 72 3.69 5.63 26.08
N LEU A 73 2.80 6.16 25.23
CA LEU A 73 2.33 7.54 25.33
C LEU A 73 1.57 7.81 26.64
N ALA A 74 1.04 6.77 27.30
CA ALA A 74 0.29 6.89 28.55
C ALA A 74 1.11 7.47 29.71
N ASN A 75 2.43 7.28 29.73
CA ASN A 75 3.30 7.86 30.74
C ASN A 75 3.63 9.36 30.49
N GLY A 76 3.25 9.87 29.32
CA GLY A 76 3.45 11.27 28.92
C GLY A 76 4.90 11.69 28.72
N VAL A 77 5.91 10.82 28.91
CA VAL A 77 7.33 11.20 28.85
C VAL A 77 7.69 11.68 27.45
N LEU A 78 7.37 10.90 26.41
CA LEU A 78 7.59 11.30 25.02
C LEU A 78 6.85 12.60 24.68
N LEU A 79 5.61 12.74 25.15
CA LEU A 79 4.76 13.92 24.93
C LEU A 79 5.37 15.18 25.56
N ALA A 80 5.82 15.11 26.81
CA ALA A 80 6.44 16.23 27.50
C ALA A 80 7.80 16.60 26.91
N ARG A 81 8.60 15.60 26.50
CA ARG A 81 9.88 15.83 25.80
C ARG A 81 9.67 16.49 24.44
N LEU A 82 8.62 16.10 23.71
CA LEU A 82 8.21 16.79 22.49
C LEU A 82 7.77 18.23 22.81
N GLY A 83 6.96 18.43 23.85
CA GLY A 83 6.57 19.77 24.31
C GLY A 83 7.77 20.68 24.61
N HIS A 84 8.83 20.12 25.20
CA HIS A 84 10.08 20.83 25.46
C HIS A 84 10.81 21.24 24.16
N SER A 85 10.78 20.42 23.11
CA SER A 85 11.52 20.71 21.88
C SER A 85 11.00 21.93 21.14
N PHE A 86 9.68 22.19 21.15
CA PHE A 86 9.06 23.32 20.43
C PHE A 86 8.56 24.47 21.33
N ALA A 87 8.45 24.23 22.64
CA ALA A 87 8.01 25.21 23.63
C ALA A 87 8.77 25.05 24.98
N PRO A 88 10.11 25.24 25.00
CA PRO A 88 10.94 24.99 26.18
C PRO A 88 10.59 25.87 27.38
N GLU A 89 10.07 27.08 27.14
CA GLU A 89 9.60 28.00 28.19
C GLU A 89 8.33 27.47 28.89
N THR A 90 7.43 26.84 28.13
CA THR A 90 6.19 26.23 28.63
C THR A 90 6.46 24.89 29.30
N VAL A 91 7.39 24.11 28.75
CA VAL A 91 7.80 22.81 29.27
C VAL A 91 9.29 22.81 29.62
N PRO A 92 9.67 23.36 30.78
CA PRO A 92 11.06 23.31 31.23
C PRO A 92 11.50 21.87 31.44
N TRP A 93 12.69 21.52 30.93
CA TRP A 93 13.26 20.17 31.05
C TRP A 93 13.22 19.64 32.49
N GLY A 94 13.52 20.49 33.48
CA GLY A 94 13.53 20.13 34.90
C GLY A 94 12.20 19.63 35.46
N LYS A 95 11.06 19.96 34.84
CA LYS A 95 9.72 19.58 35.30
C LYS A 95 9.23 18.25 34.75
N ILE A 96 9.89 17.70 33.74
CA ILE A 96 9.51 16.40 33.17
C ILE A 96 9.86 15.30 34.17
N HIS A 97 8.86 14.52 34.54
CA HIS A 97 8.97 13.38 35.45
C HIS A 97 9.38 12.12 34.66
N ASP A 98 10.24 11.29 35.25
CA ASP A 98 10.69 10.00 34.69
C ASP A 98 11.23 10.07 33.24
N LYS A 99 12.12 11.03 32.96
CA LYS A 99 12.61 11.38 31.60
C LYS A 99 13.25 10.21 30.84
N ASP A 100 13.85 9.30 31.59
CA ASP A 100 14.56 8.09 31.16
C ASP A 100 13.69 6.82 31.29
N GLN A 101 12.43 6.99 31.68
CA GLN A 101 11.44 5.92 31.84
C GLN A 101 11.90 4.79 32.77
N THR A 102 12.83 5.06 33.69
CA THR A 102 13.37 4.04 34.59
C THR A 102 12.32 3.58 35.58
N ARG A 103 11.51 4.50 36.11
CA ARG A 103 10.42 4.15 37.03
C ARG A 103 9.29 3.44 36.31
N TYR A 104 8.94 3.88 35.11
CA TYR A 104 7.94 3.22 34.28
C TYR A 104 8.33 1.77 33.97
N ARG A 105 9.60 1.50 33.65
CA ARG A 105 10.09 0.13 33.42
C ARG A 105 10.05 -0.75 34.66
N GLU A 106 10.30 -0.21 35.85
CA GLU A 106 10.30 -0.98 37.10
C GLU A 106 8.91 -1.14 37.74
N ARG A 107 8.07 -0.12 37.65
CA ARG A 107 6.84 0.02 38.47
C ARG A 107 5.59 0.31 37.64
N HIS A 108 5.71 0.33 36.32
CA HIS A 108 4.66 0.75 35.39
C HIS A 108 4.16 2.18 35.70
N LEU A 109 2.92 2.47 35.30
CA LEU A 109 2.35 3.80 35.33
C LEU A 109 2.02 4.26 36.76
N GLU A 110 2.67 5.34 37.22
CA GLU A 110 2.29 6.07 38.44
C GLU A 110 1.53 7.37 38.13
N TYR A 111 0.64 7.79 39.05
CA TYR A 111 -0.20 8.99 38.90
C TYR A 111 0.61 10.24 38.54
N LYS A 112 1.85 10.37 39.04
CA LYS A 112 2.72 11.51 38.74
C LYS A 112 3.05 11.67 37.25
N HIS A 113 2.91 10.63 36.43
CA HIS A 113 3.02 10.74 34.97
C HIS A 113 1.96 11.66 34.34
N THR A 114 0.82 11.90 35.00
CA THR A 114 -0.17 12.87 34.51
C THR A 114 0.41 14.28 34.40
N ASP A 115 1.41 14.62 35.21
CA ASP A 115 2.10 15.92 35.13
C ASP A 115 2.77 16.11 33.77
N ASN A 116 3.34 15.06 33.19
CA ASN A 116 3.96 15.09 31.86
C ASN A 116 2.92 15.36 30.77
N ILE A 117 1.76 14.70 30.84
CA ILE A 117 0.65 14.90 29.90
C ILE A 117 0.13 16.34 29.99
N MET A 118 0.00 16.87 31.21
CA MET A 118 -0.43 18.25 31.44
C MET A 118 0.59 19.28 30.93
N LEU A 119 1.89 19.01 31.05
CA LEU A 119 2.94 19.85 30.45
C LEU A 119 2.80 19.90 28.93
N TRP A 120 2.62 18.74 28.29
CA TRP A 120 2.41 18.67 26.85
C TRP A 120 1.13 19.40 26.41
N ARG A 121 0.02 19.28 27.15
CA ARG A 121 -1.23 20.03 26.87
C ARG A 121 -0.98 21.53 26.81
N ARG A 122 -0.28 22.08 27.80
CA ARG A 122 0.10 23.51 27.83
C ARG A 122 1.00 23.89 26.67
N ALA A 123 1.90 23.00 26.24
CA ALA A 123 2.74 23.23 25.07
C ALA A 123 1.88 23.41 23.80
N MET A 124 0.89 22.53 23.58
CA MET A 124 -0.03 22.63 22.44
C MET A 124 -0.87 23.92 22.48
N GLU A 125 -1.37 24.30 23.67
CA GLU A 125 -2.07 25.57 23.87
C GLU A 125 -1.19 26.78 23.53
N SER A 126 0.10 26.74 23.91
CA SER A 126 1.05 27.84 23.65
C SER A 126 1.38 28.04 22.16
N VAL A 127 1.18 27.02 21.32
CA VAL A 127 1.29 27.13 19.87
C VAL A 127 -0.07 27.28 19.19
N ARG A 128 -1.15 27.47 19.94
CA ARG A 128 -2.52 27.65 19.42
C ARG A 128 -3.01 26.46 18.58
N LEU A 129 -2.64 25.22 18.94
CA LEU A 129 -3.24 24.04 18.33
C LEU A 129 -4.75 24.01 18.66
N PRO A 130 -5.64 23.77 17.69
CA PRO A 130 -7.08 23.71 17.95
C PRO A 130 -7.46 22.64 18.99
N GLU A 131 -8.30 23.02 19.95
CA GLU A 131 -8.67 22.16 21.09
C GLU A 131 -9.37 20.86 20.65
N ILE A 132 -10.02 20.84 19.48
CA ILE A 132 -10.64 19.64 18.92
C ILE A 132 -9.67 18.46 18.77
N PHE A 133 -8.38 18.74 18.50
CA PHE A 133 -7.34 17.72 18.37
C PHE A 133 -6.82 17.24 19.73
N ILE A 134 -6.85 18.10 20.75
CA ILE A 134 -6.22 17.83 22.05
C ILE A 134 -7.03 16.73 22.79
N PRO A 135 -6.41 15.59 23.15
CA PRO A 135 -7.09 14.55 23.91
C PRO A 135 -7.23 14.95 25.39
N GLU A 136 -8.19 14.33 26.08
CA GLU A 136 -8.32 14.48 27.52
C GLU A 136 -7.18 13.75 28.24
N THR A 137 -6.68 14.33 29.32
CA THR A 137 -5.56 13.73 30.08
C THR A 137 -5.88 12.33 30.60
N VAL A 138 -7.14 12.10 30.98
CA VAL A 138 -7.61 10.79 31.45
C VAL A 138 -7.52 9.74 30.34
N ASP A 139 -7.91 10.09 29.11
CA ASP A 139 -7.85 9.17 27.96
C ASP A 139 -6.41 8.75 27.66
N VAL A 140 -5.49 9.71 27.70
CA VAL A 140 -4.07 9.45 27.47
C VAL A 140 -3.52 8.51 28.54
N TYR A 141 -3.78 8.82 29.81
CA TYR A 141 -3.27 8.06 30.95
C TYR A 141 -3.86 6.64 31.02
N GLU A 142 -5.13 6.45 30.62
CA GLU A 142 -5.78 5.12 30.56
C GLU A 142 -5.36 4.31 29.33
N GLY A 143 -4.51 4.84 28.45
CA GLY A 143 -3.99 4.13 27.27
C GLY A 143 -4.92 4.17 26.06
N ARG A 144 -5.98 5.00 26.06
CA ARG A 144 -6.90 5.18 24.92
C ARG A 144 -6.31 6.16 23.91
N ASN A 145 -5.18 5.78 23.33
CA ASN A 145 -4.26 6.71 22.66
C ASN A 145 -4.47 6.91 21.15
N MET A 146 -5.50 6.34 20.53
CA MET A 146 -5.79 6.59 19.11
C MET A 146 -6.01 8.08 18.79
N LYS A 147 -6.73 8.80 19.68
CA LYS A 147 -6.90 10.26 19.56
C LYS A 147 -5.59 11.01 19.79
N THR A 148 -4.71 10.48 20.64
CA THR A 148 -3.36 11.02 20.87
C THR A 148 -2.50 10.90 19.62
N ILE A 149 -2.60 9.79 18.88
CA ILE A 149 -1.93 9.62 17.58
C ILE A 149 -2.45 10.64 16.56
N LEU A 150 -3.77 10.83 16.46
CA LEU A 150 -4.34 11.89 15.62
C LEU A 150 -3.85 13.29 16.03
N CYS A 151 -3.78 13.56 17.34
CA CYS A 151 -3.29 14.83 17.87
C CYS A 151 -1.83 15.07 17.51
N LEU A 152 -0.97 14.05 17.64
CA LEU A 152 0.44 14.13 17.25
C LEU A 152 0.59 14.33 15.75
N TYR A 153 -0.23 13.64 14.95
CA TYR A 153 -0.27 13.82 13.51
C TYR A 153 -0.65 15.27 13.13
N ALA A 154 -1.72 15.81 13.72
CA ALA A 154 -2.11 17.21 13.52
C ALA A 154 -1.07 18.21 14.02
N LEU A 155 -0.47 17.94 15.17
CA LEU A 155 0.60 18.75 15.74
C LEU A 155 1.83 18.76 14.83
N ALA A 156 2.15 17.66 14.14
CA ALA A 156 3.26 17.61 13.19
C ALA A 156 3.05 18.58 12.02
N PHE A 157 1.87 18.58 11.40
CA PHE A 157 1.52 19.58 10.37
C PHE A 157 1.58 21.00 10.94
N HIS A 158 0.96 21.22 12.11
CA HIS A 158 0.91 22.55 12.72
C HIS A 158 2.30 23.12 13.03
N LEU A 159 3.17 22.33 13.65
CA LEU A 159 4.54 22.74 13.98
C LEU A 159 5.41 22.91 12.74
N TYR A 160 5.23 22.07 11.72
CA TYR A 160 5.92 22.23 10.44
C TYR A 160 5.53 23.53 9.74
N ARG A 161 4.24 23.87 9.72
CA ARG A 161 3.72 25.17 9.24
C ARG A 161 4.29 26.34 10.02
N MET A 162 4.57 26.17 11.31
CA MET A 162 5.22 27.18 12.15
C MET A 162 6.76 27.16 12.09
N ARG A 163 7.39 26.29 11.29
CA ARG A 163 8.86 26.08 11.25
C ARG A 163 9.48 25.71 12.61
N LYS A 164 8.72 24.99 13.44
CA LYS A 164 9.15 24.50 14.77
C LYS A 164 9.50 23.01 14.79
N ALA A 165 9.14 22.26 13.75
CA ALA A 165 9.43 20.83 13.63
C ALA A 165 9.63 20.44 12.15
N PRO A 166 10.34 19.34 11.86
CA PRO A 166 10.31 18.72 10.53
C PRO A 166 8.88 18.26 10.17
N PRO A 167 8.55 18.10 8.89
CA PRO A 167 7.27 17.55 8.49
C PRO A 167 7.21 16.04 8.77
N ILE A 168 5.98 15.56 8.94
CA ILE A 168 5.70 14.14 9.00
C ILE A 168 5.71 13.55 7.58
N ARG A 169 6.48 12.48 7.36
CA ARG A 169 6.66 11.87 6.04
C ARG A 169 5.73 10.68 5.85
N ASN A 170 4.89 10.70 4.82
CA ASN A 170 3.98 9.61 4.48
C ASN A 170 4.75 8.29 4.25
N GLN A 171 4.38 7.24 4.99
CA GLN A 171 5.00 5.90 4.90
C GLN A 171 4.09 4.88 4.19
N ALA A 172 2.89 5.28 3.77
CA ALA A 172 1.94 4.40 3.10
C ALA A 172 2.58 3.78 1.84
N GLY A 173 2.46 2.45 1.73
CA GLY A 173 2.98 1.69 0.60
C GLY A 173 4.49 1.44 0.61
N MET A 174 5.20 2.03 1.57
CA MET A 174 6.65 1.83 1.75
C MET A 174 6.96 0.95 2.96
N ALA A 175 6.02 0.88 3.90
CA ALA A 175 6.15 0.11 5.13
C ALA A 175 5.76 -1.35 4.91
N VAL A 176 6.67 -2.26 5.26
CA VAL A 176 6.40 -3.70 5.34
C VAL A 176 6.22 -4.05 6.80
N PHE A 177 5.05 -4.58 7.13
CA PHE A 177 4.73 -5.07 8.48
C PHE A 177 4.72 -6.60 8.48
N SER A 178 5.19 -7.18 9.57
CA SER A 178 5.13 -8.63 9.76
C SER A 178 3.68 -9.12 9.90
N SER A 179 3.46 -10.41 9.60
CA SER A 179 2.15 -11.06 9.81
C SER A 179 1.66 -10.90 11.25
N ASP A 180 2.57 -10.92 12.23
CA ASP A 180 2.23 -10.77 13.64
C ASP A 180 1.80 -9.34 13.99
N GLU A 181 2.46 -8.32 13.43
CA GLU A 181 2.05 -6.91 13.61
C GLU A 181 0.67 -6.67 13.00
N MET A 182 0.42 -7.20 11.80
CA MET A 182 -0.88 -7.13 11.15
C MET A 182 -1.95 -7.86 11.96
N ALA A 183 -1.67 -9.07 12.47
CA ALA A 183 -2.61 -9.82 13.31
C ALA A 183 -2.96 -9.07 14.59
N ARG A 184 -1.96 -8.54 15.32
CA ARG A 184 -2.18 -7.74 16.53
C ARG A 184 -3.02 -6.49 16.24
N MET A 185 -2.73 -5.80 15.13
CA MET A 185 -3.46 -4.58 14.79
C MET A 185 -4.91 -4.86 14.42
N ARG A 186 -5.19 -5.93 13.66
CA ARG A 186 -6.56 -6.31 13.32
C ARG A 186 -7.41 -6.58 14.56
N GLU A 187 -6.84 -7.30 15.53
CA GLU A 187 -7.52 -7.57 16.79
C GLU A 187 -7.74 -6.27 17.59
N HIS A 188 -6.73 -5.39 17.65
CA HIS A 188 -6.86 -4.08 18.31
C HIS A 188 -7.94 -3.18 17.69
N LEU A 189 -8.17 -3.27 16.36
CA LEU A 189 -9.10 -2.43 15.62
C LEU A 189 -10.53 -2.99 15.48
N LYS A 190 -10.77 -4.25 15.89
CA LYS A 190 -12.03 -4.96 15.67
C LYS A 190 -13.26 -4.19 16.16
N ASP A 191 -13.21 -3.67 17.38
CA ASP A 191 -14.30 -2.90 18.02
C ASP A 191 -13.98 -1.41 18.20
N SER A 192 -12.80 -0.98 17.76
CA SER A 192 -12.33 0.40 17.90
C SER A 192 -12.80 1.24 16.71
N LYS A 193 -13.00 2.55 16.91
CA LYS A 193 -13.19 3.51 15.81
C LYS A 193 -11.90 4.32 15.63
N VAL A 194 -11.25 4.13 14.48
CA VAL A 194 -10.02 4.84 14.13
C VAL A 194 -10.44 6.27 13.75
N PRO A 195 -9.79 7.32 14.30
CA PRO A 195 -10.07 8.68 13.89
C PRO A 195 -9.75 8.91 12.41
N GLU A 196 -10.46 9.82 11.75
CA GLU A 196 -10.17 10.17 10.36
C GLU A 196 -8.93 11.06 10.27
N PHE A 197 -7.89 10.58 9.56
CA PHE A 197 -6.64 11.32 9.34
C PHE A 197 -6.64 12.18 8.06
N GLY A 198 -7.64 12.02 7.19
CA GLY A 198 -7.59 12.48 5.79
C GLY A 198 -7.62 14.00 5.58
N ASP A 199 -8.30 14.77 6.44
CA ASP A 199 -8.49 16.23 6.26
C ASP A 199 -7.87 17.07 7.39
N VAL A 200 -6.88 16.54 8.11
CA VAL A 200 -6.24 17.25 9.22
C VAL A 200 -5.63 18.58 8.75
N GLY A 201 -5.01 18.62 7.58
CA GLY A 201 -4.43 19.83 7.01
C GLY A 201 -5.47 20.89 6.62
N GLY A 202 -6.66 20.48 6.18
CA GLY A 202 -7.78 21.37 5.86
C GLY A 202 -8.40 21.95 7.13
N ILE A 203 -8.65 21.10 8.13
CA ILE A 203 -9.16 21.50 9.46
C ILE A 203 -8.23 22.52 10.12
N LEU A 204 -6.91 22.29 10.12
CA LEU A 204 -5.92 23.23 10.67
C LEU A 204 -5.90 24.59 9.94
N SER A 205 -6.39 24.64 8.70
CA SER A 205 -6.48 25.86 7.91
C SER A 205 -7.80 26.62 8.15
N ASP A 206 -8.77 26.02 8.86
CA ASP A 206 -10.05 26.66 9.14
C ASP A 206 -9.88 27.82 10.12
N LYS A 207 -10.23 29.02 9.63
CA LYS A 207 -10.16 30.30 10.35
C LYS A 207 -11.08 30.35 11.58
N ARG A 208 -12.00 29.40 11.74
CA ARG A 208 -13.01 29.37 12.82
C ARG A 208 -12.51 28.78 14.14
N LEU A 209 -11.31 28.16 14.17
CA LEU A 209 -10.80 27.43 15.34
C LEU A 209 -10.19 28.31 16.44
N SER A 210 -10.69 29.54 16.55
CA SER A 210 -10.41 30.55 17.58
C SER A 210 -9.02 31.19 17.52
N SER A 211 -9.03 32.51 17.46
CA SER A 211 -7.92 33.36 17.86
C SER A 211 -8.52 34.39 18.80
N ASP A 212 -7.87 34.62 19.94
CA ASP A 212 -8.15 35.78 20.77
C ASP A 212 -7.91 37.03 19.91
N GLU A 213 -9.00 37.71 19.52
CA GLU A 213 -8.97 38.87 18.64
C GLU A 213 -8.06 39.97 19.20
N ALA A 214 -7.93 40.08 20.54
CA ALA A 214 -7.05 41.05 21.17
C ALA A 214 -5.57 40.71 20.95
N SER A 215 -5.19 39.43 21.15
CA SER A 215 -3.85 38.92 20.84
C SER A 215 -3.49 39.13 19.37
N LEU A 216 -4.43 38.81 18.45
CA LEU A 216 -4.23 39.02 17.02
C LEU A 216 -4.02 40.50 16.66
N MET A 217 -4.85 41.40 17.20
CA MET A 217 -4.69 42.83 16.97
C MET A 217 -3.36 43.35 17.49
N GLN A 218 -2.89 42.85 18.64
CA GLN A 218 -1.59 43.23 19.19
C GLN A 218 -0.43 42.74 18.31
N ALA A 219 -0.51 41.51 17.80
CA ALA A 219 0.47 40.97 16.86
C ALA A 219 0.51 41.77 15.55
N LEU A 220 -0.65 42.12 14.99
CA LEU A 220 -0.73 42.95 13.77
C LEU A 220 -0.16 44.36 13.99
N ARG A 221 -0.34 44.95 15.18
CA ARG A 221 0.32 46.23 15.52
C ARG A 221 1.83 46.12 15.59
N ALA A 222 2.36 45.02 16.13
CA ALA A 222 3.81 44.78 16.16
C ALA A 222 4.37 44.67 14.73
N ILE A 223 3.67 43.94 13.84
CA ILE A 223 4.01 43.84 12.41
C ILE A 223 4.00 45.23 11.76
N ALA A 224 2.93 46.02 11.94
CA ALA A 224 2.81 47.37 11.38
C ALA A 224 3.94 48.29 11.86
N THR A 225 4.30 48.20 13.14
CA THR A 225 5.38 49.00 13.74
C THR A 225 6.73 48.63 13.12
N ALA A 226 7.01 47.34 12.95
CA ALA A 226 8.24 46.88 12.32
C ALA A 226 8.35 47.31 10.84
N ILE A 227 7.24 47.25 10.08
CA ILE A 227 7.18 47.75 8.70
C ILE A 227 7.48 49.26 8.66
N SER A 228 6.81 50.05 9.50
CA SER A 228 7.01 51.51 9.56
C SER A 228 8.45 51.89 9.91
N ASN A 229 9.10 51.10 10.77
CA ASN A 229 10.48 51.33 11.17
C ASN A 229 11.50 50.76 10.17
N LYS A 230 11.06 50.02 9.15
CA LYS A 230 11.90 49.26 8.21
C LYS A 230 12.87 48.32 8.94
N ASP A 231 12.38 47.66 9.99
CA ASP A 231 13.15 46.76 10.84
C ASP A 231 12.81 45.30 10.50
N ALA A 232 13.60 44.70 9.61
CA ALA A 232 13.40 43.31 9.17
C ALA A 232 13.53 42.29 10.32
N PRO A 233 14.53 42.38 11.24
CA PRO A 233 14.58 41.52 12.42
C PRO A 233 13.33 41.61 13.32
N ALA A 234 12.85 42.82 13.62
CA ALA A 234 11.65 42.99 14.43
C ALA A 234 10.40 42.46 13.70
N LEU A 235 10.33 42.66 12.38
CA LEU A 235 9.24 42.13 11.56
C LEU A 235 9.21 40.61 11.59
N LEU A 236 10.37 39.97 11.40
CA LEU A 236 10.49 38.51 11.47
C LEU A 236 10.00 37.96 12.81
N SER A 237 10.43 38.58 13.92
CA SER A 237 9.98 38.19 15.26
C SER A 237 8.48 38.36 15.44
N ALA A 238 7.89 39.43 14.92
CA ALA A 238 6.45 39.67 14.99
C ALA A 238 5.66 38.67 14.13
N LEU A 239 6.16 38.30 12.94
CA LEU A 239 5.55 37.29 12.06
C LEU A 239 5.59 35.89 12.67
N GLN A 240 6.67 35.52 13.36
CA GLN A 240 6.84 34.22 14.01
C GLN A 240 6.05 34.08 15.33
N CYS A 241 5.42 35.16 15.79
CA CYS A 241 4.60 35.13 17.00
C CYS A 241 3.37 34.22 16.77
N PRO A 242 3.10 33.23 17.67
CA PRO A 242 1.93 32.37 17.53
C PRO A 242 0.61 33.14 17.46
N ASP A 243 0.53 34.31 18.11
CA ASP A 243 -0.65 35.17 18.12
C ASP A 243 -0.90 35.86 16.76
N ALA A 244 0.13 36.03 15.93
CA ALA A 244 -0.04 36.50 14.56
C ALA A 244 -0.73 35.44 13.68
N GLY A 245 -0.54 34.17 14.03
CA GLY A 245 -1.06 33.02 13.29
C GLY A 245 -0.61 32.99 11.82
N ILE A 246 0.57 33.53 11.54
CA ILE A 246 1.19 33.52 10.21
C ILE A 246 2.03 32.26 10.09
N HIS A 247 1.77 31.47 9.06
CA HIS A 247 2.45 30.22 8.77
C HIS A 247 3.53 30.41 7.70
N TYR A 248 4.48 29.47 7.69
CA TYR A 248 5.59 29.35 6.75
C TYR A 248 6.53 30.55 6.74
N VAL A 249 6.76 31.15 7.90
CA VAL A 249 7.70 32.28 8.04
C VAL A 249 9.13 31.73 8.09
N GLU A 250 9.88 31.93 7.02
CA GLU A 250 11.28 31.53 6.89
C GLU A 250 12.21 32.53 7.57
N SER A 251 13.13 32.02 8.38
CA SER A 251 14.01 32.87 9.21
C SER A 251 15.02 33.70 8.39
N ASN A 252 15.26 33.32 7.13
CA ASN A 252 16.21 33.97 6.23
C ASN A 252 15.56 34.95 5.24
N LEU A 253 14.22 35.13 5.26
CA LEU A 253 13.49 35.96 4.29
C LEU A 253 12.93 37.27 4.87
N GLY A 254 13.48 37.74 6.00
CA GLY A 254 12.98 38.94 6.70
C GLY A 254 12.98 40.20 5.82
N GLU A 255 13.98 40.37 4.97
CA GLU A 255 14.10 41.52 4.06
C GLU A 255 13.10 41.43 2.90
N GLU A 256 12.89 40.23 2.36
CA GLU A 256 11.92 39.94 1.32
C GLU A 256 10.50 40.18 1.84
N TYR A 257 10.19 39.76 3.06
CA TYR A 257 8.92 40.06 3.72
C TYR A 257 8.72 41.56 3.93
N LEU A 258 9.75 42.26 4.39
CA LEU A 258 9.67 43.71 4.59
C LEU A 258 9.44 44.42 3.26
N SER A 259 10.17 44.05 2.21
CA SER A 259 10.02 44.59 0.86
C SER A 259 8.61 44.37 0.33
N GLU A 260 8.05 43.17 0.48
CA GLU A 260 6.73 42.84 -0.04
C GLU A 260 5.60 43.49 0.75
N LEU A 261 5.70 43.51 2.08
CA LEU A 261 4.70 44.15 2.95
C LEU A 261 4.74 45.69 2.84
N SER A 262 5.90 46.29 2.56
CA SER A 262 6.03 47.75 2.43
C SER A 262 5.41 48.31 1.15
N LYS A 263 5.22 47.48 0.11
CA LYS A 263 4.59 47.88 -1.16
C LYS A 263 3.06 47.93 -1.07
N ARG A 264 2.48 47.38 0.00
CA ARG A 264 1.03 47.27 0.14
C ARG A 264 0.40 48.60 0.52
N GLU A 265 -0.76 48.87 -0.08
CA GLU A 265 -1.59 50.05 0.23
C GLU A 265 -2.89 49.68 0.95
N ASP A 266 -3.20 48.38 1.04
CA ASP A 266 -4.41 47.87 1.66
C ASP A 266 -4.28 47.64 3.16
N GLU A 267 -5.41 47.40 3.82
CA GLU A 267 -5.46 47.20 5.27
C GLU A 267 -4.63 45.99 5.71
N LEU A 268 -3.86 46.16 6.78
CA LEU A 268 -3.01 45.11 7.33
C LEU A 268 -3.85 44.08 8.11
N THR A 269 -4.41 43.12 7.38
CA THR A 269 -5.14 41.98 7.94
C THR A 269 -4.26 40.73 8.00
N LYS A 270 -4.60 39.77 8.87
CA LYS A 270 -3.92 38.45 8.91
C LYS A 270 -3.82 37.79 7.54
N ALA A 271 -4.90 37.85 6.75
CA ALA A 271 -4.95 37.23 5.43
C ALA A 271 -4.00 37.91 4.44
N ASN A 272 -3.91 39.25 4.48
CA ASN A 272 -3.03 40.02 3.61
C ASN A 272 -1.56 39.79 3.98
N VAL A 273 -1.25 39.77 5.27
CA VAL A 273 0.10 39.45 5.75
C VAL A 273 0.52 38.04 5.33
N GLN A 274 -0.35 37.04 5.56
CA GLN A 274 -0.10 35.66 5.15
C GLN A 274 0.14 35.55 3.64
N SER A 275 -0.64 36.27 2.84
CA SER A 275 -0.50 36.25 1.38
C SER A 275 0.84 36.84 0.92
N SER A 276 1.31 37.91 1.57
CA SER A 276 2.63 38.50 1.28
C SER A 276 3.79 37.60 1.69
N VAL A 277 3.68 36.90 2.83
CA VAL A 277 4.68 35.90 3.25
C VAL A 277 4.75 34.76 2.23
N ILE A 278 3.60 34.21 1.82
CA ILE A 278 3.54 33.15 0.80
C ILE A 278 4.12 33.64 -0.53
N LEU A 279 3.78 34.85 -0.97
CA LEU A 279 4.29 35.40 -2.23
C LEU A 279 5.81 35.58 -2.22
N ALA A 280 6.36 36.09 -1.11
CA ALA A 280 7.80 36.23 -0.94
C ALA A 280 8.50 34.86 -0.94
N ASN A 281 7.96 33.88 -0.23
CA ASN A 281 8.48 32.52 -0.21
C ASN A 281 8.46 31.88 -1.60
N ASN A 282 7.34 31.97 -2.32
CA ASN A 282 7.21 31.43 -3.67
C ASN A 282 8.21 32.08 -4.62
N THR A 283 8.34 33.42 -4.57
CA THR A 283 9.29 34.15 -5.42
C THR A 283 10.72 33.69 -5.15
N TRP A 284 11.09 33.55 -3.87
CA TRP A 284 12.40 33.03 -3.49
C TRP A 284 12.61 31.60 -3.98
N ALA A 285 11.65 30.71 -3.75
CA ALA A 285 11.75 29.29 -4.07
C ALA A 285 11.83 29.03 -5.58
N GLU A 286 11.04 29.75 -6.39
CA GLU A 286 11.10 29.67 -7.85
C GLU A 286 12.48 30.10 -8.39
N LEU A 287 13.05 31.18 -7.85
CA LEU A 287 14.39 31.66 -8.22
C LEU A 287 15.48 30.68 -7.77
N HIS A 288 15.36 30.15 -6.56
CA HIS A 288 16.32 29.21 -6.01
C HIS A 288 16.31 27.89 -6.80
N LEU A 289 15.12 27.37 -7.11
CA LEU A 289 14.98 26.19 -7.96
C LEU A 289 15.54 26.42 -9.36
N ASP A 290 15.26 27.57 -9.97
CA ASP A 290 15.83 27.92 -11.28
C ASP A 290 17.35 27.90 -11.26
N SER A 291 17.96 28.42 -10.19
CA SER A 291 19.41 28.38 -9.99
C SER A 291 19.93 26.95 -9.79
N LEU A 292 19.23 26.11 -9.03
CA LEU A 292 19.60 24.71 -8.83
C LEU A 292 19.57 23.95 -10.16
N LEU A 293 18.48 24.08 -10.92
CA LEU A 293 18.29 23.36 -12.19
C LEU A 293 19.20 23.87 -13.32
N SER A 294 19.63 25.13 -13.26
CA SER A 294 20.52 25.73 -14.27
C SER A 294 22.01 25.43 -14.04
N SER A 295 22.37 24.85 -12.89
CA SER A 295 23.76 24.56 -12.55
C SER A 295 24.29 23.35 -13.32
N SER A 296 24.90 23.61 -14.48
CA SER A 296 25.39 22.56 -15.38
C SER A 296 26.44 21.68 -14.70
N GLY A 297 26.19 20.36 -14.69
CA GLY A 297 27.12 19.36 -14.17
C GLY A 297 27.18 19.21 -12.65
N LYS A 298 26.30 19.89 -11.89
CA LYS A 298 26.11 19.61 -10.46
C LYS A 298 24.83 18.82 -10.27
N GLU A 299 24.93 17.73 -9.51
CA GLU A 299 23.77 16.99 -9.05
C GLU A 299 22.96 17.89 -8.11
N VAL A 300 21.64 17.93 -8.30
CA VAL A 300 20.75 18.69 -7.42
C VAL A 300 20.70 17.97 -6.07
N ASP A 301 21.26 18.61 -5.06
CA ASP A 301 21.24 18.08 -3.70
C ASP A 301 19.81 18.00 -3.15
N ARG A 302 19.50 16.88 -2.49
CA ARG A 302 18.17 16.60 -1.93
C ARG A 302 17.77 17.61 -0.86
N SER A 303 18.69 18.00 0.02
CA SER A 303 18.41 18.97 1.09
C SER A 303 18.06 20.35 0.51
N SER A 304 18.71 20.73 -0.58
CA SER A 304 18.44 21.99 -1.29
C SER A 304 17.06 21.97 -1.94
N LEU A 305 16.69 20.89 -2.62
CA LEU A 305 15.35 20.74 -3.21
C LEU A 305 14.25 20.69 -2.14
N TYR A 306 14.53 20.05 -1.02
CA TYR A 306 13.62 20.01 0.11
C TYR A 306 13.32 21.41 0.66
N THR A 307 14.34 22.25 0.79
CA THR A 307 14.19 23.65 1.23
C THR A 307 13.29 24.44 0.26
N VAL A 308 13.41 24.18 -1.05
CA VAL A 308 12.52 24.78 -2.06
C VAL A 308 11.08 24.32 -1.87
N PHE A 309 10.83 23.01 -1.71
CA PHE A 309 9.48 22.49 -1.52
C PHE A 309 8.83 22.99 -0.23
N ASP A 310 9.60 23.09 0.86
CA ASP A 310 9.15 23.67 2.11
C ASP A 310 8.69 25.13 1.91
N ALA A 311 9.51 25.94 1.23
CA ALA A 311 9.19 27.33 0.91
C ALA A 311 8.02 27.48 -0.07
N LEU A 312 7.66 26.45 -0.85
CA LEU A 312 6.46 26.42 -1.71
C LEU A 312 5.23 25.84 -1.01
N GLN A 313 5.34 25.48 0.27
CA GLN A 313 4.30 24.82 1.05
C GLN A 313 3.84 23.48 0.43
N ILE A 314 4.76 22.73 -0.16
CA ILE A 314 4.48 21.41 -0.75
C ILE A 314 4.66 20.35 0.35
N GLU A 315 3.59 20.07 1.11
CA GLU A 315 3.64 19.21 2.30
C GLU A 315 3.75 17.71 1.96
N GLN A 316 3.32 17.29 0.77
CA GLN A 316 3.14 15.87 0.41
C GLN A 316 4.36 15.24 -0.29
N THR A 317 5.58 15.71 -0.01
CA THR A 317 6.78 15.15 -0.62
C THR A 317 7.08 13.74 -0.09
N ARG A 318 7.66 12.88 -0.93
CA ARG A 318 8.04 11.50 -0.60
C ARG A 318 9.53 11.35 -0.75
N GLU A 319 10.17 10.77 0.26
CA GLU A 319 11.63 10.64 0.32
C GLU A 319 12.20 9.85 -0.86
N LYS A 320 11.56 8.75 -1.26
CA LYS A 320 11.99 7.94 -2.41
C LYS A 320 11.66 8.55 -3.78
N ALA A 321 10.81 9.59 -3.83
CA ALA A 321 10.45 10.26 -5.08
C ALA A 321 11.42 11.38 -5.47
N PHE A 322 12.39 11.73 -4.63
CA PHE A 322 13.35 12.81 -4.91
C PHE A 322 14.09 12.68 -6.25
N PRO A 323 14.63 11.49 -6.62
CA PRO A 323 15.24 11.31 -7.93
C PRO A 323 14.26 11.62 -9.08
N LEU A 324 13.01 11.17 -8.96
CA LEU A 324 11.95 11.41 -9.94
C LEU A 324 11.53 12.88 -10.00
N TYR A 325 11.42 13.57 -8.86
CA TYR A 325 11.15 15.01 -8.83
C TYR A 325 12.22 15.78 -9.60
N ILE A 326 13.50 15.49 -9.34
CA ILE A 326 14.63 16.15 -10.02
C ILE A 326 14.54 15.91 -11.53
N GLN A 327 14.30 14.66 -11.96
CA GLN A 327 14.16 14.30 -13.36
C GLN A 327 13.03 15.07 -14.06
N LEU A 328 11.83 15.09 -13.47
CA LEU A 328 10.66 15.74 -14.07
C LEU A 328 10.79 17.28 -14.04
N LEU A 329 11.32 17.86 -12.97
CA LEU A 329 11.57 19.30 -12.87
C LEU A 329 12.58 19.77 -13.91
N HIS A 330 13.71 19.06 -14.07
CA HIS A 330 14.67 19.34 -15.15
C HIS A 330 14.04 19.21 -16.53
N GLY A 331 13.28 18.14 -16.76
CA GLY A 331 12.60 17.88 -18.03
C GLY A 331 11.64 19.02 -18.39
N LYS A 332 10.79 19.45 -17.46
CA LYS A 332 9.86 20.56 -17.66
C LYS A 332 10.60 21.89 -17.87
N ARG A 333 11.57 22.21 -17.01
CA ARG A 333 12.35 23.45 -17.07
C ARG A 333 13.10 23.62 -18.38
N THR A 334 13.66 22.52 -18.89
CA THR A 334 14.40 22.49 -20.16
C THR A 334 13.46 22.70 -21.35
N LYS A 335 12.29 22.04 -21.37
CA LYS A 335 11.27 22.22 -22.42
C LYS A 335 10.71 23.65 -22.41
N LYS A 336 10.51 24.24 -21.23
CA LYS A 336 9.91 25.58 -21.06
C LYS A 336 10.88 26.71 -21.37
N GLY A 337 12.16 26.56 -21.04
CA GLY A 337 13.20 27.58 -21.26
C GLY A 337 13.23 28.74 -20.24
N GLU A 338 12.21 28.87 -19.40
CA GLU A 338 12.11 29.85 -18.30
C GLU A 338 11.85 29.18 -16.94
N LYS A 339 11.97 29.95 -15.85
CA LYS A 339 11.70 29.46 -14.48
C LYS A 339 10.30 28.83 -14.37
N LEU A 340 10.20 27.79 -13.55
CA LEU A 340 8.92 27.14 -13.26
C LEU A 340 8.14 27.95 -12.22
N SER A 341 6.81 28.04 -12.38
CA SER A 341 5.95 28.64 -11.36
C SER A 341 5.64 27.64 -10.25
N ARG A 342 5.20 28.14 -9.10
CA ARG A 342 4.72 27.32 -7.97
C ARG A 342 3.68 26.27 -8.38
N GLU A 343 2.73 26.60 -9.25
CA GLU A 343 1.69 25.68 -9.73
C GLU A 343 2.26 24.57 -10.61
N GLU A 344 3.23 24.89 -11.46
CA GLU A 344 3.91 23.90 -12.30
C GLU A 344 4.74 22.93 -11.44
N ILE A 345 5.43 23.45 -10.43
CA ILE A 345 6.22 22.65 -9.50
C ILE A 345 5.30 21.73 -8.69
N GLN A 346 4.18 22.25 -8.16
CA GLN A 346 3.20 21.43 -7.44
C GLN A 346 2.65 20.31 -8.33
N SER A 347 2.24 20.61 -9.57
CA SER A 347 1.73 19.61 -10.50
C SER A 347 2.74 18.50 -10.79
N ILE A 348 4.03 18.83 -10.85
CA ILE A 348 5.11 17.84 -11.05
C ILE A 348 5.27 16.95 -9.81
N VAL A 349 5.22 17.53 -8.61
CA VAL A 349 5.31 16.74 -7.37
C VAL A 349 4.11 15.80 -7.24
N GLU A 350 2.90 16.28 -7.55
CA GLU A 350 1.67 15.47 -7.55
C GLU A 350 1.77 14.32 -8.58
N GLU A 351 2.23 14.61 -9.80
CA GLU A 351 2.44 13.59 -10.83
C GLU A 351 3.45 12.54 -10.37
N ALA A 352 4.63 12.96 -9.92
CA ALA A 352 5.65 12.06 -9.42
C ALA A 352 5.15 11.19 -8.25
N ASN A 353 4.40 11.78 -7.32
CA ASN A 353 3.80 11.04 -6.22
C ASN A 353 2.84 9.96 -6.69
N ALA A 354 1.99 10.27 -7.68
CA ALA A 354 1.08 9.29 -8.27
C ALA A 354 1.84 8.17 -8.99
N LEU A 355 2.93 8.48 -9.69
CA LEU A 355 3.80 7.46 -10.30
C LEU A 355 4.44 6.54 -9.25
N VAL A 356 4.87 7.11 -8.11
CA VAL A 356 5.36 6.31 -6.98
C VAL A 356 4.25 5.43 -6.40
N GLU A 357 3.01 5.92 -6.28
CA GLU A 357 1.87 5.10 -5.85
C GLU A 357 1.58 3.94 -6.80
N VAL A 358 1.69 4.16 -8.12
CA VAL A 358 1.51 3.09 -9.10
C VAL A 358 2.58 2.00 -8.92
N LYS A 359 3.84 2.39 -8.76
CA LYS A 359 4.94 1.43 -8.50
C LYS A 359 4.68 0.63 -7.22
N ILE A 360 4.39 1.32 -6.12
CA ILE A 360 4.04 0.71 -4.84
C ILE A 360 2.89 -0.30 -4.99
N ALA A 361 1.81 0.12 -5.65
CA ALA A 361 0.63 -0.71 -5.80
C ALA A 361 0.91 -1.95 -6.66
N ALA A 362 1.81 -1.84 -7.64
CA ALA A 362 2.27 -2.98 -8.42
C ALA A 362 3.15 -3.94 -7.60
N GLU A 363 4.12 -3.43 -6.85
CA GLU A 363 5.10 -4.25 -6.10
C GLU A 363 4.50 -4.89 -4.83
N HIS A 364 3.56 -4.22 -4.17
CA HIS A 364 3.08 -4.57 -2.83
C HIS A 364 1.56 -4.55 -2.65
N GLY A 365 0.83 -3.99 -3.62
CA GLY A 365 -0.62 -3.82 -3.53
C GLY A 365 -1.41 -4.97 -4.16
N SER A 366 -2.73 -4.82 -4.15
CA SER A 366 -3.67 -5.65 -4.91
C SER A 366 -3.97 -5.04 -6.28
N SER A 367 -4.74 -5.79 -7.09
CA SER A 367 -5.24 -5.27 -8.36
C SER A 367 -6.11 -4.02 -8.22
N LEU A 368 -6.88 -3.93 -7.13
CA LEU A 368 -7.71 -2.76 -6.82
C LEU A 368 -6.84 -1.55 -6.42
N ASP A 369 -5.72 -1.78 -5.73
CA ASP A 369 -4.79 -0.70 -5.38
C ASP A 369 -4.09 -0.16 -6.63
N SER A 370 -3.69 -1.03 -7.56
CA SER A 370 -3.14 -0.60 -8.86
C SER A 370 -4.15 0.19 -9.67
N LEU A 371 -5.42 -0.24 -9.70
CA LEU A 371 -6.49 0.50 -10.35
C LEU A 371 -6.69 1.88 -9.71
N ALA A 372 -6.77 1.94 -8.37
CA ALA A 372 -6.94 3.19 -7.65
C ALA A 372 -5.77 4.16 -7.92
N ALA A 373 -4.54 3.65 -7.93
CA ALA A 373 -3.35 4.43 -8.24
C ALA A 373 -3.36 4.96 -9.68
N LEU A 374 -3.71 4.13 -10.67
CA LEU A 374 -3.83 4.52 -12.08
C LEU A 374 -4.98 5.51 -12.32
N SER A 375 -6.05 5.43 -11.53
CA SER A 375 -7.24 6.29 -11.66
C SER A 375 -7.06 7.67 -11.06
N GLN A 376 -5.87 8.00 -10.53
CA GLN A 376 -5.61 9.32 -9.98
C GLN A 376 -5.77 10.42 -11.04
N PRO A 377 -6.52 11.50 -10.75
CA PRO A 377 -6.79 12.56 -11.72
C PRO A 377 -5.55 13.20 -12.34
N VAL A 378 -4.45 13.30 -11.59
CA VAL A 378 -3.19 13.89 -12.06
C VAL A 378 -2.55 13.09 -13.20
N LEU A 379 -2.74 11.76 -13.20
CA LEU A 379 -2.25 10.90 -14.28
C LEU A 379 -3.11 11.01 -15.53
N ALA A 380 -4.38 11.42 -15.40
CA ALA A 380 -5.33 11.57 -16.51
C ALA A 380 -5.41 10.30 -17.39
N LEU A 381 -5.38 9.13 -16.75
CA LEU A 381 -5.50 7.82 -17.40
C LEU A 381 -6.96 7.35 -17.36
N ASN A 382 -7.45 6.80 -18.46
CA ASN A 382 -8.79 6.19 -18.53
C ASN A 382 -8.72 4.71 -18.14
N ALA A 383 -8.26 4.43 -16.92
CA ALA A 383 -8.19 3.07 -16.40
C ALA A 383 -9.61 2.53 -16.13
N LEU A 384 -9.94 1.38 -16.72
CA LEU A 384 -11.25 0.74 -16.55
C LEU A 384 -11.20 -0.26 -15.39
N GLU A 385 -12.23 -0.26 -14.54
CA GLU A 385 -12.27 -1.08 -13.32
C GLU A 385 -12.17 -2.58 -13.61
N GLU A 386 -12.85 -3.03 -14.66
CA GLU A 386 -12.79 -4.39 -15.17
C GLU A 386 -11.34 -4.86 -15.44
N ASN A 387 -10.44 -3.95 -15.87
CA ASN A 387 -9.03 -4.21 -16.19
C ASN A 387 -8.06 -4.24 -15.01
N ALA A 388 -8.53 -4.11 -13.78
CA ALA A 388 -7.69 -4.04 -12.58
C ALA A 388 -6.63 -5.17 -12.50
N LYS A 389 -7.02 -6.43 -12.70
CA LYS A 389 -6.09 -7.58 -12.61
C LYS A 389 -5.04 -7.57 -13.71
N LEU A 390 -5.43 -7.23 -14.95
CA LEU A 390 -4.54 -7.18 -16.10
C LEU A 390 -3.51 -6.04 -15.96
N TYR A 391 -3.98 -4.86 -15.54
CA TYR A 391 -3.09 -3.74 -15.23
C TYR A 391 -2.07 -4.13 -14.17
N HIS A 392 -2.53 -4.73 -13.07
CA HIS A 392 -1.66 -5.12 -11.97
C HIS A 392 -0.61 -6.16 -12.40
N GLY A 393 -1.01 -7.20 -13.13
CA GLY A 393 -0.07 -8.21 -13.64
C GLY A 393 0.97 -7.60 -14.58
N LYS A 394 0.56 -6.75 -15.53
CA LYS A 394 1.48 -6.07 -16.44
C LYS A 394 2.47 -5.18 -15.72
N LEU A 395 1.99 -4.38 -14.76
CA LEU A 395 2.83 -3.50 -13.96
C LEU A 395 3.83 -4.31 -13.12
N GLN A 396 3.40 -5.42 -12.50
CA GLN A 396 4.29 -6.33 -11.77
C GLN A 396 5.44 -6.81 -12.65
N THR A 397 5.14 -7.29 -13.86
CA THR A 397 6.17 -7.73 -14.81
C THR A 397 7.12 -6.58 -15.19
N SER A 398 6.61 -5.36 -15.37
CA SER A 398 7.44 -4.19 -15.68
C SER A 398 8.41 -3.81 -14.55
N TYR A 399 8.06 -4.09 -13.28
CA TYR A 399 8.90 -3.75 -12.13
C TYR A 399 9.74 -4.91 -11.57
N GLN A 400 9.41 -6.17 -11.86
CA GLN A 400 9.99 -7.36 -11.22
C GLN A 400 11.53 -7.45 -11.24
N ASN A 401 12.18 -6.87 -12.25
CA ASN A 401 13.64 -6.82 -12.38
C ASN A 401 14.19 -5.40 -12.62
N ALA A 402 13.37 -4.39 -12.33
CA ALA A 402 13.77 -3.01 -12.52
C ALA A 402 14.63 -2.51 -11.35
N ASP A 403 15.48 -1.51 -11.61
CA ASP A 403 16.23 -0.85 -10.55
C ASP A 403 15.29 -0.18 -9.53
N ALA A 404 15.73 -0.05 -8.28
CA ALA A 404 14.94 0.56 -7.22
C ALA A 404 14.46 1.99 -7.56
N ASP A 405 15.26 2.73 -8.33
CA ASP A 405 14.96 4.11 -8.76
C ASP A 405 14.26 4.18 -10.13
N PHE A 406 13.91 3.04 -10.74
CA PHE A 406 13.14 3.01 -11.98
C PHE A 406 11.65 3.28 -11.73
N PHE A 407 11.07 4.16 -12.53
CA PHE A 407 9.64 4.49 -12.53
C PHE A 407 9.13 4.52 -13.97
N LEU A 408 8.00 3.85 -14.23
CA LEU A 408 7.22 4.10 -15.44
C LEU A 408 6.71 5.53 -15.41
N LEU A 409 6.92 6.27 -16.50
CA LEU A 409 6.41 7.62 -16.64
C LEU A 409 4.95 7.60 -17.08
N LYS A 410 4.31 8.77 -17.04
CA LYS A 410 2.90 8.94 -17.41
C LYS A 410 2.61 8.40 -18.82
N GLU A 411 3.52 8.61 -19.77
CA GLU A 411 3.40 8.10 -21.13
C GLU A 411 3.47 6.56 -21.18
N ASP A 412 4.32 5.94 -20.37
CA ASP A 412 4.45 4.47 -20.31
C ASP A 412 3.19 3.85 -19.69
N LEU A 413 2.66 4.45 -18.62
CA LEU A 413 1.40 4.02 -18.01
C LEU A 413 0.21 4.16 -18.97
N ALA A 414 0.19 5.22 -19.80
CA ALA A 414 -0.82 5.38 -20.83
C ALA A 414 -0.78 4.25 -21.87
N VAL A 415 0.41 3.75 -22.22
CA VAL A 415 0.56 2.57 -23.10
C VAL A 415 -0.01 1.33 -22.43
N VAL A 416 0.31 1.09 -21.15
CA VAL A 416 -0.22 -0.05 -20.38
C VAL A 416 -1.75 0.00 -20.31
N VAL A 417 -2.33 1.17 -20.01
CA VAL A 417 -3.79 1.32 -19.94
C VAL A 417 -4.43 1.12 -21.32
N ALA A 418 -3.80 1.64 -22.37
CA ALA A 418 -4.30 1.52 -23.73
C ALA A 418 -4.27 0.08 -24.25
N GLU A 419 -3.29 -0.73 -23.86
CA GLU A 419 -3.13 -2.15 -24.22
C GLU A 419 -4.41 -2.96 -23.94
N PHE A 420 -5.05 -2.72 -22.79
CA PHE A 420 -6.24 -3.47 -22.37
C PHE A 420 -7.57 -2.72 -22.61
N SER A 421 -7.51 -1.44 -23.03
CA SER A 421 -8.70 -0.59 -23.17
C SER A 421 -9.67 -0.98 -24.30
N LYS A 422 -9.23 -1.83 -25.24
CA LYS A 422 -9.99 -2.23 -26.44
C LYS A 422 -10.39 -3.70 -26.44
N LEU A 423 -10.10 -4.43 -25.37
CA LEU A 423 -10.40 -5.86 -25.29
C LEU A 423 -11.89 -6.08 -25.12
N SER A 424 -12.40 -7.13 -25.76
CA SER A 424 -13.71 -7.70 -25.46
C SER A 424 -13.69 -8.47 -24.13
N GLU A 425 -14.88 -8.75 -23.59
CA GLU A 425 -15.03 -9.54 -22.35
C GLU A 425 -14.38 -10.92 -22.47
N GLU A 426 -14.52 -11.58 -23.62
CA GLU A 426 -13.95 -12.90 -23.86
C GLU A 426 -12.41 -12.86 -23.95
N GLU A 427 -11.83 -11.88 -24.64
CA GLU A 427 -10.37 -11.70 -24.71
C GLU A 427 -9.76 -11.41 -23.33
N ARG A 428 -10.47 -10.63 -22.50
CA ARG A 428 -10.11 -10.39 -21.09
C ARG A 428 -10.05 -11.69 -20.31
N LEU A 429 -11.11 -12.50 -20.39
CA LEU A 429 -11.19 -13.77 -19.66
C LEU A 429 -10.08 -14.73 -20.09
N VAL A 430 -9.74 -14.77 -21.38
CA VAL A 430 -8.62 -15.59 -21.88
C VAL A 430 -7.28 -15.15 -21.28
N LEU A 431 -7.03 -13.85 -21.16
CA LEU A 431 -5.83 -13.33 -20.49
C LEU A 431 -5.81 -13.62 -18.99
N GLU A 432 -6.95 -13.48 -18.31
CA GLU A 432 -7.08 -13.83 -16.89
C GLU A 432 -6.85 -15.33 -16.66
N LEU A 433 -7.37 -16.19 -17.54
CA LEU A 433 -7.15 -17.63 -17.50
C LEU A 433 -5.67 -17.98 -17.60
N ARG A 434 -4.93 -17.34 -18.52
CA ARG A 434 -3.48 -17.57 -18.66
C ARG A 434 -2.73 -17.20 -17.38
N GLY A 435 -3.04 -16.05 -16.80
CA GLY A 435 -2.45 -15.64 -15.51
C GLY A 435 -2.82 -16.59 -14.35
N ALA A 436 -4.03 -17.16 -14.35
CA ALA A 436 -4.45 -18.15 -13.37
C ALA A 436 -3.72 -19.50 -13.54
N ILE A 437 -3.49 -19.93 -14.79
CA ILE A 437 -2.70 -21.12 -15.11
C ILE A 437 -1.25 -20.98 -14.60
N GLU A 438 -0.62 -19.82 -14.80
CA GLU A 438 0.74 -19.55 -14.31
C GLU A 438 0.84 -19.57 -12.77
N LYS A 439 -0.23 -19.17 -12.09
CA LYS A 439 -0.33 -19.15 -10.62
C LYS A 439 -0.88 -20.44 -10.02
N GLU A 440 -1.25 -21.41 -10.85
CA GLU A 440 -1.90 -22.66 -10.46
C GLU A 440 -3.21 -22.44 -9.66
N ASP A 441 -3.95 -21.37 -9.97
CA ASP A 441 -5.19 -21.00 -9.30
C ASP A 441 -6.39 -21.77 -9.86
N ARG A 442 -6.65 -22.95 -9.30
CA ARG A 442 -7.65 -23.91 -9.80
C ARG A 442 -9.08 -23.36 -9.81
N GLU A 443 -9.46 -22.56 -8.82
CA GLU A 443 -10.81 -21.99 -8.73
C GLU A 443 -11.07 -20.99 -9.85
N VAL A 444 -10.12 -20.08 -10.09
CA VAL A 444 -10.22 -19.08 -11.16
C VAL A 444 -10.19 -19.76 -12.53
N ILE A 445 -9.33 -20.77 -12.71
CA ILE A 445 -9.29 -21.57 -13.93
C ILE A 445 -10.66 -22.21 -14.22
N ASN A 446 -11.26 -22.87 -13.22
CA ASN A 446 -12.55 -23.51 -13.35
C ASN A 446 -13.66 -22.53 -13.71
N ALA A 447 -13.73 -21.41 -13.00
CA ALA A 447 -14.75 -20.39 -13.22
C ALA A 447 -14.68 -19.83 -14.65
N ILE A 448 -13.46 -19.48 -15.11
CA ILE A 448 -13.28 -18.89 -16.44
C ILE A 448 -13.55 -19.93 -17.54
N LEU A 449 -13.04 -21.16 -17.40
CA LEU A 449 -13.29 -22.22 -18.39
C LEU A 449 -14.79 -22.55 -18.49
N ALA A 450 -15.51 -22.61 -17.37
CA ALA A 450 -16.94 -22.83 -17.36
C ALA A 450 -17.71 -21.69 -18.06
N GLN A 451 -17.29 -20.44 -17.82
CA GLN A 451 -17.90 -19.26 -18.43
C GLN A 451 -17.65 -19.20 -19.95
N LEU A 452 -16.40 -19.39 -20.39
CA LEU A 452 -16.03 -19.31 -21.81
C LEU A 452 -16.59 -20.49 -22.64
N ALA A 453 -16.79 -21.66 -22.03
CA ALA A 453 -17.31 -22.84 -22.72
C ALA A 453 -18.86 -22.93 -22.73
N ASP A 454 -19.57 -21.88 -22.30
CA ASP A 454 -21.03 -21.84 -22.15
C ASP A 454 -21.59 -23.04 -21.32
N GLY A 455 -20.76 -23.58 -20.41
CA GLY A 455 -21.06 -24.74 -19.55
C GLY A 455 -21.38 -26.08 -20.23
N LYS A 456 -21.45 -26.15 -21.57
CA LYS A 456 -21.94 -27.36 -22.28
C LYS A 456 -20.86 -28.41 -22.50
N ASP A 457 -19.64 -27.97 -22.80
CA ASP A 457 -18.51 -28.85 -23.08
C ASP A 457 -17.49 -28.89 -21.93
N PHE A 458 -17.52 -27.93 -21.01
CA PHE A 458 -16.60 -27.92 -19.87
C PHE A 458 -16.89 -29.06 -18.88
N ARG A 459 -15.84 -29.76 -18.45
CA ARG A 459 -15.89 -30.82 -17.43
C ARG A 459 -14.86 -30.58 -16.34
N GLU A 460 -15.33 -30.41 -15.11
CA GLU A 460 -14.48 -30.11 -13.96
C GLU A 460 -13.47 -31.24 -13.65
N ASP A 461 -13.85 -32.49 -13.92
CA ASP A 461 -12.99 -33.66 -13.79
C ASP A 461 -11.84 -33.71 -14.80
N HIS A 462 -11.89 -32.90 -15.86
CA HIS A 462 -10.88 -32.85 -16.92
C HIS A 462 -9.95 -31.63 -16.84
N VAL A 463 -10.11 -30.76 -15.84
CA VAL A 463 -9.43 -29.46 -15.74
C VAL A 463 -7.91 -29.58 -15.81
N ASP A 464 -7.34 -30.56 -15.10
CA ASP A 464 -5.89 -30.76 -15.08
C ASP A 464 -5.35 -31.06 -16.51
N TYR A 465 -6.12 -31.80 -17.33
CA TYR A 465 -5.77 -32.08 -18.72
C TYR A 465 -5.93 -30.85 -19.62
N TYR A 466 -6.97 -30.05 -19.40
CA TYR A 466 -7.13 -28.77 -20.13
C TYR A 466 -5.94 -27.84 -19.86
N VAL A 467 -5.54 -27.70 -18.59
CA VAL A 467 -4.44 -26.83 -18.17
C VAL A 467 -3.12 -27.25 -18.82
N GLU A 468 -2.80 -28.54 -18.83
CA GLU A 468 -1.56 -29.05 -19.45
C GLU A 468 -1.50 -28.82 -20.97
N GLU A 469 -2.63 -28.93 -21.67
CA GLU A 469 -2.69 -28.64 -23.10
C GLU A 469 -2.64 -27.13 -23.39
N LEU A 470 -3.29 -26.32 -22.54
CA LEU A 470 -3.28 -24.86 -22.66
C LEU A 470 -1.90 -24.24 -22.38
N LYS A 471 -1.11 -24.83 -21.46
CA LYS A 471 0.29 -24.44 -21.22
C LYS A 471 1.17 -24.55 -22.47
N GLN A 472 0.83 -25.44 -23.40
CA GLN A 472 1.58 -25.66 -24.63
C GLN A 472 1.17 -24.71 -25.78
N LYS A 473 0.07 -23.95 -25.62
CA LYS A 473 -0.43 -23.03 -26.65
C LYS A 473 0.30 -21.68 -26.60
N PRO A 474 0.44 -21.00 -27.76
CA PRO A 474 1.11 -19.70 -27.85
C PRO A 474 0.41 -18.61 -27.02
N GLU A 475 1.14 -17.56 -26.65
CA GLU A 475 0.64 -16.45 -25.83
C GLU A 475 -0.62 -15.79 -26.39
N SER A 476 -0.74 -15.70 -27.72
CA SER A 476 -1.90 -15.16 -28.45
C SER A 476 -3.08 -16.14 -28.52
N LEU A 477 -3.47 -16.72 -27.38
CA LEU A 477 -4.57 -17.68 -27.29
C LEU A 477 -5.91 -16.98 -27.61
N THR A 478 -6.75 -17.63 -28.40
CA THR A 478 -8.11 -17.16 -28.70
C THR A 478 -9.18 -18.05 -28.04
N VAL A 479 -10.42 -17.56 -28.00
CA VAL A 479 -11.58 -18.33 -27.51
C VAL A 479 -11.82 -19.59 -28.37
N ASP A 480 -11.55 -19.49 -29.68
CA ASP A 480 -11.64 -20.63 -30.59
C ASP A 480 -10.59 -21.69 -30.27
N ASP A 481 -9.36 -21.28 -29.95
CA ASP A 481 -8.31 -22.20 -29.51
C ASP A 481 -8.71 -22.90 -28.21
N LEU A 482 -9.26 -22.17 -27.24
CA LEU A 482 -9.77 -22.73 -25.99
C LEU A 482 -10.84 -23.80 -26.23
N SER A 483 -11.84 -23.45 -27.03
CA SER A 483 -12.95 -24.35 -27.39
C SER A 483 -12.43 -25.61 -28.10
N SER A 484 -11.41 -25.46 -28.94
CA SER A 484 -10.76 -26.58 -29.61
C SER A 484 -10.04 -27.52 -28.64
N VAL A 485 -9.36 -26.97 -27.63
CA VAL A 485 -8.66 -27.73 -26.59
C VAL A 485 -9.65 -28.50 -25.72
N ILE A 486 -10.70 -27.83 -25.23
CA ILE A 486 -11.72 -28.46 -24.39
C ILE A 486 -12.35 -29.65 -25.13
N ARG A 487 -12.72 -29.46 -26.40
CA ARG A 487 -13.29 -30.53 -27.22
C ARG A 487 -12.31 -31.68 -27.43
N ALA A 488 -11.06 -31.39 -27.80
CA ALA A 488 -10.05 -32.41 -28.06
C ALA A 488 -9.76 -33.27 -26.82
N VAL A 489 -9.55 -32.62 -25.66
CA VAL A 489 -9.31 -33.29 -24.39
C VAL A 489 -10.52 -34.14 -23.99
N ASN A 490 -11.74 -33.61 -24.13
CA ASN A 490 -12.94 -34.40 -23.83
C ASN A 490 -13.10 -35.64 -24.71
N GLU A 491 -12.82 -35.51 -26.02
CA GLU A 491 -12.85 -36.63 -26.94
C GLU A 491 -11.79 -37.68 -26.60
N GLU A 492 -10.60 -37.26 -26.18
CA GLU A 492 -9.52 -38.14 -25.76
C GLU A 492 -9.86 -38.86 -24.44
N CYS A 493 -10.30 -38.13 -23.42
CA CYS A 493 -10.77 -38.70 -22.16
C CYS A 493 -11.92 -39.71 -22.39
N ALA A 494 -12.86 -39.40 -23.30
CA ALA A 494 -13.95 -40.32 -23.64
C ALA A 494 -13.44 -41.62 -24.30
N LYS A 495 -12.42 -41.53 -25.18
CA LYS A 495 -11.78 -42.72 -25.80
C LYS A 495 -11.06 -43.56 -24.76
N GLU A 496 -10.26 -42.93 -23.90
CA GLU A 496 -9.54 -43.63 -22.83
C GLU A 496 -10.49 -44.28 -21.82
N LEU A 497 -11.61 -43.64 -21.49
CA LEU A 497 -12.64 -44.23 -20.62
C LEU A 497 -13.31 -45.44 -21.28
N GLN A 498 -13.54 -45.42 -22.61
CA GLN A 498 -14.03 -46.59 -23.34
C GLN A 498 -13.03 -47.74 -23.28
N VAL A 499 -11.73 -47.46 -23.46
CA VAL A 499 -10.65 -48.45 -23.32
C VAL A 499 -10.63 -49.03 -21.90
N ALA A 500 -10.66 -48.18 -20.87
CA ALA A 500 -10.68 -48.60 -19.47
C ALA A 500 -11.88 -49.49 -19.14
N ASN A 501 -13.09 -49.14 -19.61
CA ASN A 501 -14.28 -49.96 -19.41
C ASN A 501 -14.16 -51.35 -20.08
N LYS A 502 -13.60 -51.41 -21.29
CA LYS A 502 -13.34 -52.68 -21.96
C LYS A 502 -12.30 -53.53 -21.23
N LEU A 503 -11.26 -52.91 -20.67
CA LEU A 503 -10.30 -53.60 -19.81
C LEU A 503 -10.94 -54.11 -18.51
N ILE A 504 -11.87 -53.36 -17.92
CA ILE A 504 -12.65 -53.80 -16.75
C ILE A 504 -13.50 -55.03 -17.11
N ASP A 505 -14.14 -55.04 -18.27
CA ASP A 505 -14.94 -56.19 -18.73
C ASP A 505 -14.07 -57.43 -18.95
N VAL A 506 -12.87 -57.27 -19.53
CA VAL A 506 -11.87 -58.34 -19.63
C VAL A 506 -11.49 -58.84 -18.23
N ASN A 507 -11.18 -57.94 -17.29
CA ASN A 507 -10.83 -58.31 -15.91
C ASN A 507 -11.97 -59.04 -15.18
N LYS A 508 -13.23 -58.63 -15.37
CA LYS A 508 -14.41 -59.32 -14.84
C LYS A 508 -14.54 -60.73 -15.44
N ALA A 509 -14.35 -60.87 -16.74
CA ALA A 509 -14.35 -62.17 -17.41
C ALA A 509 -13.24 -63.08 -16.88
N VAL A 510 -12.03 -62.55 -16.67
CA VAL A 510 -10.91 -63.30 -16.07
C VAL A 510 -11.26 -63.76 -14.65
N ARG A 511 -11.86 -62.90 -13.83
CA ARG A 511 -12.31 -63.25 -12.47
C ARG A 511 -13.34 -64.37 -12.46
N SER A 512 -14.26 -64.40 -13.43
CA SER A 512 -15.27 -65.46 -13.58
C SER A 512 -14.68 -66.85 -13.88
N GLY A 513 -13.43 -66.92 -14.37
CA GLY A 513 -12.75 -68.17 -14.73
C GLY A 513 -13.19 -68.79 -16.05
N SER A 514 -14.09 -68.14 -16.80
CA SER A 514 -14.56 -68.60 -18.12
C SER A 514 -13.62 -68.13 -19.24
N LYS A 515 -12.77 -69.03 -19.75
CA LYS A 515 -11.90 -68.74 -20.90
C LYS A 515 -12.68 -68.24 -22.15
N PRO A 516 -13.83 -68.83 -22.52
CA PRO A 516 -14.62 -68.32 -23.65
C PRO A 516 -15.11 -66.88 -23.46
N ALA A 517 -15.49 -66.50 -22.23
CA ALA A 517 -15.91 -65.13 -21.93
C ALA A 517 -14.72 -64.14 -21.99
N VAL A 518 -13.52 -64.57 -21.60
CA VAL A 518 -12.29 -63.77 -21.73
C VAL A 518 -11.94 -63.55 -23.20
N GLU A 519 -12.03 -64.59 -24.03
CA GLU A 519 -11.80 -64.51 -25.47
C GLU A 519 -12.75 -63.53 -26.16
N GLU A 520 -14.05 -63.62 -25.84
CA GLU A 520 -15.08 -62.69 -26.34
C GLU A 520 -14.77 -61.23 -25.96
N LYS A 521 -14.47 -60.97 -24.68
CA LYS A 521 -14.17 -59.61 -24.21
C LYS A 521 -12.84 -59.06 -24.73
N ILE A 522 -11.83 -59.90 -24.96
CA ILE A 522 -10.59 -59.49 -25.62
C ILE A 522 -10.86 -59.09 -27.07
N ARG A 523 -11.65 -59.86 -27.82
CA ARG A 523 -12.03 -59.49 -29.20
C ARG A 523 -12.80 -58.18 -29.27
N GLU A 524 -13.76 -57.98 -28.36
CA GLU A 524 -14.49 -56.70 -28.25
C GLU A 524 -13.57 -55.51 -27.92
N ALA A 525 -12.58 -55.70 -27.06
CA ALA A 525 -11.64 -54.65 -26.65
C ALA A 525 -10.56 -54.39 -27.71
N ALA A 526 -10.18 -55.40 -28.48
CA ALA A 526 -9.06 -55.37 -29.42
C ALA A 526 -9.21 -54.29 -30.51
N HIS A 527 -10.43 -54.06 -30.98
CA HIS A 527 -10.70 -53.01 -31.98
C HIS A 527 -10.42 -51.59 -31.48
N LEU A 528 -10.45 -51.38 -30.16
CA LEU A 528 -10.18 -50.09 -29.52
C LEU A 528 -8.72 -49.97 -29.04
N ILE A 529 -8.15 -51.06 -28.51
CA ILE A 529 -6.83 -51.05 -27.85
C ILE A 529 -5.68 -51.32 -28.84
N LEU A 530 -5.93 -52.16 -29.86
CA LEU A 530 -4.92 -52.59 -30.83
C LEU A 530 -5.42 -52.39 -32.27
N PRO A 531 -5.76 -51.13 -32.65
CA PRO A 531 -6.29 -50.86 -33.98
C PRO A 531 -5.25 -51.26 -35.05
N GLY A 532 -5.59 -52.25 -35.87
CA GLY A 532 -4.77 -52.71 -37.00
C GLY A 532 -3.61 -53.66 -36.66
N THR A 533 -3.38 -53.97 -35.37
CA THR A 533 -2.30 -54.88 -34.92
C THR A 533 -2.80 -56.15 -34.25
N PHE A 534 -4.09 -56.23 -33.96
CA PHE A 534 -4.72 -57.44 -33.41
C PHE A 534 -4.76 -58.57 -34.45
N ASN A 535 -4.24 -59.74 -34.07
CA ASN A 535 -4.29 -60.95 -34.89
C ASN A 535 -5.20 -62.00 -34.23
N ASP A 536 -6.32 -62.31 -34.90
CA ASP A 536 -7.34 -63.23 -34.38
C ASP A 536 -6.83 -64.67 -34.26
N ASP A 537 -5.83 -65.06 -35.06
CA ASP A 537 -5.28 -66.42 -35.11
C ASP A 537 -4.53 -66.81 -33.82
N ILE A 538 -4.10 -65.83 -33.03
CA ILE A 538 -3.30 -66.03 -31.81
C ILE A 538 -4.02 -65.61 -30.53
N VAL A 539 -5.33 -65.32 -30.60
CA VAL A 539 -6.13 -64.86 -29.44
C VAL A 539 -6.15 -65.86 -28.30
N GLY A 540 -6.15 -67.16 -28.62
CA GLY A 540 -6.04 -68.22 -27.62
C GLY A 540 -4.80 -68.09 -26.74
N ASN A 541 -3.66 -67.65 -27.31
CA ASN A 541 -2.42 -67.44 -26.56
C ASN A 541 -2.55 -66.25 -25.60
N TYR A 542 -3.22 -65.18 -26.01
CA TYR A 542 -3.49 -64.02 -25.14
C TYR A 542 -4.44 -64.38 -24.01
N VAL A 543 -5.52 -65.13 -24.31
CA VAL A 543 -6.48 -65.63 -23.32
C VAL A 543 -5.78 -66.48 -22.26
N ASP A 544 -4.92 -67.41 -22.68
CA ASP A 544 -4.18 -68.28 -21.77
C ASP A 544 -3.20 -67.50 -20.89
N ALA A 545 -2.42 -66.59 -21.49
CA ALA A 545 -1.47 -65.75 -20.76
C ALA A 545 -2.16 -64.84 -19.72
N ILE A 546 -3.26 -64.17 -20.10
CA ILE A 546 -4.01 -63.27 -19.22
C ILE A 546 -4.71 -64.07 -18.10
N CYS A 547 -5.28 -65.24 -18.41
CA CYS A 547 -5.88 -66.11 -17.40
C CYS A 547 -4.84 -66.67 -16.42
N GLU A 548 -3.63 -67.02 -16.87
CA GLU A 548 -2.54 -67.43 -15.98
C GLU A 548 -2.08 -66.28 -15.08
N ALA A 549 -1.87 -65.09 -15.64
CA ALA A 549 -1.50 -63.90 -14.88
C ALA A 549 -2.56 -63.56 -13.81
N GLY A 550 -3.85 -63.64 -14.16
CA GLY A 550 -4.96 -63.42 -13.23
C GLY A 550 -5.10 -64.50 -12.15
N LYS A 551 -4.57 -65.72 -12.36
CA LYS A 551 -4.48 -66.76 -11.31
C LYS A 551 -3.30 -66.52 -10.36
N ARG A 552 -2.16 -66.05 -10.88
CA ARG A 552 -0.99 -65.71 -10.07
C ARG A 552 -1.31 -64.54 -9.13
N LYS A 553 -1.91 -63.47 -9.66
CA LYS A 553 -2.32 -62.30 -8.88
C LYS A 553 -3.36 -62.64 -7.80
N ARG A 554 -4.30 -63.57 -8.06
CA ARG A 554 -5.25 -64.04 -7.05
C ARG A 554 -4.59 -64.79 -5.89
N LYS A 555 -3.56 -65.59 -6.19
CA LYS A 555 -2.77 -66.26 -5.13
C LYS A 555 -1.99 -65.25 -4.29
N GLU A 556 -1.51 -64.17 -4.89
CA GLU A 556 -0.81 -63.09 -4.18
C GLU A 556 -1.75 -62.21 -3.33
N GLU A 557 -3.04 -62.11 -3.70
CA GLU A 557 -4.06 -61.37 -2.92
C GLU A 557 -4.70 -62.21 -1.80
N GLU A 558 -4.53 -63.54 -1.82
CA GLU A 558 -5.04 -64.50 -0.82
C GLU A 558 -3.98 -64.89 0.25
N GLU A 559 -2.71 -64.55 0.02
CA GLU A 559 -1.59 -64.61 0.99
C GLU A 559 -1.44 -63.27 1.73
#